data_AF-A0A258S920-F1
#
_entry.id   AF-A0A258S920-F1
#
_cell.length_a   1.000
_cell.length_b   1.000
_cell.length_c   1.000
_cell.angle_alpha   90.00
_cell.angle_beta   90.00
_cell.angle_gamma   90.00
#
_symmetry.space_group_name_H-M   'P 1'
#
loop_
_entity.id
_entity.type
_entity.pdbx_description
1 polymer ?
#
loop_
_entity_poly.entity_id
_entity_poly.type
_entity_poly.pdbx_seq_one_letter_code
_entity_poly.pdbx_strand_id
1 'polypeptide(L)'
;MGTKGAWTPERRAKQAAIIAQTRPWENATGPRTDAGKAISSRNADTGAAATAAMFKAVRMEMRGRALLQAEHLLRRIRILEARQFDVPLDDECGNRPASE
;
A
#
# COMPACT_ATOMS: atom_id res chain seq x y z
N MET A 1 -9.99 -14.31 -27.37
CA MET A 1 -9.58 -15.72 -27.56
C MET A 1 -8.15 -15.89 -27.07
N GLY A 2 -7.92 -16.79 -26.11
CA GLY A 2 -6.60 -16.97 -25.48
C GLY A 2 -5.59 -17.65 -26.41
N THR A 3 -4.38 -17.09 -26.50
CA THR A 3 -3.28 -17.47 -27.38
C THR A 3 -2.52 -18.73 -26.96
N LYS A 4 -3.10 -19.60 -26.12
CA LYS A 4 -2.41 -20.79 -25.62
C LYS A 4 -1.99 -21.77 -26.73
N GLY A 5 -2.60 -21.68 -27.92
CA GLY A 5 -2.24 -22.47 -29.11
C GLY A 5 -1.52 -21.69 -30.24
N ALA A 6 -1.20 -20.41 -30.07
CA ALA A 6 -0.67 -19.58 -31.17
C ALA A 6 0.78 -19.92 -31.55
N TRP A 7 1.55 -20.46 -30.60
CA TRP A 7 2.98 -20.78 -30.73
C TRP A 7 3.23 -22.29 -30.87
N THR A 8 2.97 -22.82 -32.07
CA THR A 8 3.40 -24.19 -32.42
C THR A 8 4.93 -24.24 -32.56
N PRO A 9 5.57 -25.43 -32.43
CA PRO A 9 7.00 -25.60 -32.65
C PRO A 9 7.47 -25.08 -34.02
N GLU A 10 6.70 -25.32 -35.07
CA GLU A 10 6.99 -24.89 -36.44
C GLU A 10 6.99 -23.37 -36.55
N ARG A 11 6.03 -22.70 -35.89
CA ARG A 11 6.00 -21.23 -35.82
C ARG A 11 7.17 -20.65 -35.05
N ARG A 12 7.58 -21.29 -33.94
CA ARG A 12 8.77 -20.88 -33.20
C ARG A 12 10.03 -21.03 -34.05
N ALA A 13 10.17 -22.13 -34.80
CA ALA A 13 11.29 -22.34 -35.70
C ALA A 13 11.31 -21.29 -36.84
N LYS A 14 10.16 -21.02 -37.46
CA LYS A 14 10.04 -19.98 -38.49
C LYS A 14 10.40 -18.60 -37.96
N GLN A 15 9.95 -18.25 -36.75
CA GLN A 15 10.30 -16.96 -36.15
C GLN A 15 11.75 -16.90 -35.68
N ALA A 16 12.32 -18.00 -35.21
CA ALA A 16 13.74 -18.07 -34.90
C ALA A 16 14.60 -17.81 -36.15
N ALA A 17 14.24 -18.37 -37.30
CA ALA A 17 14.92 -18.10 -38.58
C ALA A 17 14.82 -16.62 -38.98
N ILE A 18 13.64 -16.01 -38.84
CA ILE A 18 13.44 -14.57 -39.12
C ILE A 18 14.28 -13.71 -38.18
N ILE A 19 14.27 -14.01 -36.88
CA ILE A 19 15.05 -13.28 -35.87
C ILE A 19 16.56 -13.45 -36.13
N ALA A 20 17.01 -14.63 -36.51
CA ALA A 20 18.41 -14.90 -36.88
C ALA A 20 18.83 -14.15 -38.14
N GLN A 21 17.92 -13.96 -39.11
CA GLN A 21 18.17 -13.20 -40.33
C GLN A 21 18.16 -11.69 -40.08
N THR A 22 17.18 -11.19 -39.31
CA THR A 22 16.96 -9.76 -39.08
C THR A 22 17.86 -9.18 -37.99
N ARG A 23 18.39 -10.01 -37.09
CA ARG A 23 19.35 -9.66 -36.02
C ARG A 23 19.01 -8.32 -35.34
N PRO A 24 17.77 -8.12 -34.86
CA PRO A 24 17.29 -6.81 -34.42
C PRO A 24 18.11 -6.22 -33.26
N TRP A 25 18.81 -7.05 -32.49
CA TRP A 25 19.72 -6.64 -31.43
C TRP A 25 20.90 -5.79 -31.92
N GLU A 26 21.31 -5.90 -33.19
CA GLU A 26 22.42 -5.10 -33.74
C GLU A 26 22.07 -3.62 -33.84
N ASN A 27 20.78 -3.32 -34.02
CA ASN A 27 20.26 -1.95 -34.07
C ASN A 27 19.68 -1.49 -32.72
N ALA A 28 19.76 -2.31 -31.67
CA ALA A 28 19.19 -1.97 -30.38
C ALA A 28 19.97 -0.81 -29.73
N THR A 29 19.30 0.33 -29.59
CA THR A 29 19.81 1.54 -28.94
C THR A 29 19.49 1.52 -27.44
N GLY A 30 19.89 0.45 -26.76
CA GLY A 30 19.71 0.33 -25.31
C GLY A 30 20.30 1.52 -24.53
N PRO A 31 19.97 1.66 -23.24
CA PRO A 31 20.41 2.80 -22.46
C PRO A 31 21.95 2.88 -22.39
N ARG A 32 22.50 3.93 -23.02
CA ARG A 32 23.96 4.16 -23.08
C ARG A 32 24.51 4.89 -21.86
N THR A 33 23.66 5.64 -21.17
CA THR A 33 24.02 6.41 -19.97
C THR A 33 23.74 5.63 -18.70
N ASP A 34 24.48 5.93 -17.64
CA ASP A 34 24.27 5.28 -16.34
C ASP A 34 22.88 5.58 -15.76
N ALA A 35 22.37 6.80 -15.98
CA ALA A 35 20.99 7.16 -15.66
C ALA A 35 19.97 6.29 -16.42
N GLY A 36 20.19 6.04 -17.72
CA GLY A 36 19.33 5.18 -18.52
C GLY A 36 19.35 3.73 -18.05
N LYS A 37 20.53 3.22 -17.67
CA LYS A 37 20.67 1.86 -17.12
C LYS A 37 19.95 1.72 -15.78
N ALA A 38 20.08 2.71 -14.91
CA ALA A 38 19.39 2.74 -13.62
C ALA A 38 17.86 2.81 -13.76
N ILE A 39 17.35 3.43 -14.81
CA ILE A 39 15.91 3.40 -15.11
C ILE A 39 15.51 2.00 -15.60
N SER A 40 16.23 1.45 -16.58
CA SER A 40 15.92 0.13 -17.16
C SER A 40 16.05 -1.02 -16.16
N SER A 41 16.92 -0.91 -15.15
CA SER A 41 17.06 -1.92 -14.09
C SER A 41 15.82 -2.00 -13.18
N ARG A 42 14.96 -0.98 -13.20
CA ARG A 42 13.71 -0.95 -12.43
C ARG A 42 12.52 -1.56 -13.17
N ASN A 43 12.70 -2.16 -14.35
CA ASN A 43 11.58 -2.75 -15.09
C ASN A 43 10.82 -3.86 -14.33
N ALA A 44 11.47 -4.52 -13.36
CA ALA A 44 10.84 -5.51 -12.48
C ALA A 44 10.14 -4.87 -11.27
N ASP A 45 10.38 -3.59 -10.99
CA ASP A 45 9.75 -2.85 -9.90
C ASP A 45 8.32 -2.48 -10.30
N THR A 46 7.36 -3.15 -9.66
CA THR A 46 5.93 -2.93 -9.87
C THR A 46 5.36 -1.81 -8.99
N GLY A 47 6.19 -1.16 -8.17
CA GLY A 47 5.74 -0.15 -7.21
C GLY A 47 4.92 -0.71 -6.04
N ALA A 48 4.93 -2.04 -5.84
CA ALA A 48 4.15 -2.70 -4.80
C ALA A 48 4.53 -2.24 -3.38
N ALA A 49 5.82 -1.98 -3.13
CA ALA A 49 6.29 -1.49 -1.84
C ALA A 49 5.76 -0.07 -1.54
N ALA A 50 5.78 0.83 -2.52
CA ALA A 50 5.24 2.19 -2.38
C ALA A 50 3.71 2.15 -2.13
N THR A 51 3.01 1.30 -2.87
CA THR A 51 1.57 1.07 -2.70
C THR A 51 1.24 0.50 -1.31
N ALA A 52 2.02 -0.46 -0.83
CA ALA A 52 1.86 -1.04 0.50
C ALA A 52 2.10 -0.01 1.63
N ALA A 53 3.08 0.86 1.48
CA ALA A 53 3.35 1.95 2.43
C ALA A 53 2.17 2.93 2.51
N MET A 54 1.58 3.31 1.36
CA MET A 54 0.39 4.16 1.31
C MET A 54 -0.79 3.50 2.05
N PHE A 55 -1.09 2.23 1.75
CA PHE A 55 -2.17 1.51 2.42
C PHE A 55 -1.94 1.37 3.93
N LYS A 56 -0.70 1.16 4.36
CA LYS A 56 -0.34 1.13 5.78
C LYS A 56 -0.64 2.47 6.45
N ALA A 57 -0.27 3.59 5.82
CA ALA A 57 -0.53 4.93 6.36
C ALA A 57 -2.04 5.19 6.52
N VAL A 58 -2.82 4.93 5.47
CA VAL A 58 -4.29 5.08 5.49
C VAL A 58 -4.91 4.20 6.60
N ARG A 59 -4.44 2.96 6.74
CA ARG A 59 -4.93 2.05 7.78
C ARG A 59 -4.65 2.58 9.20
N MET A 60 -3.48 3.16 9.43
CA MET A 60 -3.11 3.73 10.73
C MET A 60 -3.96 4.96 11.04
N GLU A 61 -4.22 5.82 10.06
CA GLU A 61 -5.09 6.97 10.23
C GLU A 61 -6.52 6.58 10.59
N MET A 62 -7.10 5.63 9.84
CA MET A 62 -8.45 5.10 10.11
C MET A 62 -8.55 4.51 11.53
N ARG A 63 -7.51 3.80 11.98
CA ARG A 63 -7.45 3.24 13.33
C ARG A 63 -7.46 4.34 14.40
N GLY A 64 -6.70 5.42 14.20
CA GLY A 64 -6.69 6.56 15.12
C GLY A 64 -8.07 7.21 15.23
N ARG A 65 -8.74 7.44 14.10
CA ARG A 65 -10.10 8.00 14.08
C ARG A 65 -11.11 7.11 14.81
N ALA A 66 -11.03 5.79 14.61
CA ALA A 66 -11.90 4.84 15.29
C ALA A 66 -11.70 4.86 16.81
N LEU A 67 -10.47 5.03 17.30
CA LEU A 67 -10.18 5.12 18.74
C LEU A 67 -10.80 6.38 19.36
N LEU A 68 -10.65 7.55 18.71
CA LEU A 68 -11.27 8.79 19.18
C LEU A 68 -12.80 8.70 19.22
N GLN A 69 -13.39 8.07 18.20
CA GLN A 69 -14.83 7.82 18.18
C GLN A 69 -15.27 6.89 19.31
N ALA A 70 -14.53 5.81 19.56
CA ALA A 70 -14.82 4.90 20.65
C ALA A 70 -14.73 5.59 22.02
N GLU A 71 -13.71 6.41 22.24
CA GLU A 71 -13.56 7.20 23.47
C GLU A 71 -14.73 8.16 23.68
N HIS A 72 -15.15 8.87 22.62
CA HIS A 72 -16.32 9.75 22.66
C HIS A 72 -17.60 8.99 23.02
N LEU A 73 -17.82 7.81 22.43
CA LEU A 73 -18.98 6.98 22.72
C LEU A 73 -18.99 6.48 24.17
N LEU A 74 -17.85 6.00 24.66
CA LEU A 74 -17.70 5.54 26.04
C LEU A 74 -17.94 6.68 27.05
N ARG A 75 -17.40 7.87 26.78
CA ARG A 75 -17.66 9.06 27.61
C ARG A 75 -19.15 9.40 27.64
N ARG A 76 -19.84 9.28 26.50
CA ARG A 76 -21.28 9.54 26.42
C ARG A 76 -22.09 8.52 27.18
N ILE A 77 -21.74 7.24 27.09
CA ILE A 77 -22.37 6.15 27.88
C ILE A 77 -22.21 6.45 29.37
N ARG A 78 -21.00 6.76 29.84
CA ARG A 78 -20.72 7.09 31.25
C ARG A 78 -21.58 8.26 31.75
N ILE A 79 -21.76 9.31 30.95
CA ILE A 79 -22.62 10.46 31.32
C ILE A 79 -24.09 10.04 31.41
N LEU A 80 -24.57 9.20 30.49
CA LEU A 80 -25.95 8.72 30.50
C LEU A 80 -26.22 7.81 31.70
N GLU A 81 -25.28 6.93 32.04
CA GLU A 81 -25.34 6.09 33.23
C GLU A 81 -25.38 6.93 34.51
N ALA A 82 -24.49 7.93 34.66
CA ALA A 82 -24.50 8.80 35.82
C ALA A 82 -25.82 9.57 35.99
N ARG A 83 -26.44 10.00 34.88
CA ARG A 83 -27.76 10.67 34.89
C ARG A 83 -28.92 9.72 35.23
N GLN A 84 -28.82 8.46 34.85
CA GLN A 84 -29.89 7.49 35.07
C GLN A 84 -29.89 6.91 36.48
N PHE A 85 -28.72 6.91 37.16
CA PHE A 85 -28.54 6.29 38.47
C PHE A 85 -28.20 7.28 39.60
N ASP A 86 -28.19 8.59 39.34
CA ASP A 86 -27.80 9.66 40.29
C ASP A 86 -26.45 9.36 40.97
N VAL A 87 -25.53 8.76 40.20
CA VAL A 87 -24.19 8.39 40.66
C VAL A 87 -23.27 9.58 40.39
N PRO A 88 -22.54 10.10 41.39
CA PRO A 88 -21.61 11.20 41.19
C PRO A 88 -20.57 10.82 40.14
N LEU A 89 -20.36 11.71 39.18
CA LEU A 89 -19.39 11.53 38.10
C LEU A 89 -18.02 11.84 38.68
N ASP A 90 -17.39 10.86 39.33
CA ASP A 90 -16.12 11.09 40.02
C ASP A 90 -15.04 11.55 39.02
N ASP A 91 -14.61 12.79 39.17
CA ASP A 91 -13.52 13.48 38.45
C ASP A 91 -12.12 12.94 38.85
N GLU A 92 -11.98 11.65 39.16
CA GLU A 92 -10.72 10.99 39.53
C GLU A 92 -9.85 10.65 38.30
N CYS A 93 -9.88 11.49 37.27
CA CYS A 93 -8.91 11.43 36.16
C CYS A 93 -8.34 12.83 35.89
N GLY A 94 -7.52 13.28 36.83
CA GLY A 94 -6.55 14.35 36.59
C GLY A 94 -6.95 15.69 37.20
N ASN A 95 -6.61 15.89 38.47
CA ASN A 95 -5.65 16.91 38.93
C ASN A 95 -5.83 17.05 40.45
N ARG A 96 -5.08 16.29 41.24
CA ARG A 96 -5.02 16.50 42.69
C ARG A 96 -4.02 17.63 42.93
N PRO A 97 -4.41 18.83 43.40
CA PRO A 97 -3.42 19.85 43.72
C PRO A 97 -2.58 19.37 44.91
N ALA A 98 -1.27 19.55 44.81
CA ALA A 98 -0.35 19.37 45.91
C ALA A 98 -0.60 20.47 46.97
N SER A 99 -0.96 20.05 48.18
CA SER A 99 -0.98 20.88 49.39
C SER A 99 -1.17 19.92 50.57
N GLU A 100 -0.42 19.92 51.64
CA GLU A 100 0.82 20.57 52.08
C GLU A 100 1.37 19.71 53.22
#